data_AF-A0A9W8MP93-F1
#
_entry.id   AF-A0A9W8MP93-F1
#
_cell.length_a   1.000
_cell.length_b   1.000
_cell.length_c   1.000
_cell.angle_alpha   90.00
_cell.angle_beta   90.00
_cell.angle_gamma   90.00
#
_symmetry.space_group_name_H-M   'P 1'
#
loop_
_entity.id
_entity.type
_entity.pdbx_description
1 polymer ?
#
loop_
_entity_poly.entity_id
_entity_poly.type
_entity_poly.pdbx_seq_one_letter_code
_entity_poly.pdbx_strand_id
1 'polypeptide(L)'
;MNRFTATLASQLVAAIPATGPLIQDAVRAEPGLVTGDVSLATQLDLLILSPFQAVFHRGVLAETIAEGPFLIVVDGLEECEDKRGVEEFIDHMLAFFEKHPSIPLRIFIASRVEQHIRERLETDPGVMVGNLDNYSALKDIEKFLEASFQMAAKRDRVIRAYVSARGEWPTKSDMHALVKHVGGSFVLASTIFKFIVQSATPEDPLTPMERLPLTLSMNGLDGLYAQTLARSQHLPHFQNIISIIARLELSLPISAIADLLGIQAFEVVRVLLNLQAIIHVPGNDEKGEVTLCHTSLRDFLTIESRSGPFFVPRSFHLRLSYYSFTSALEDNEDWAEYYGKNFSHQHLRSLTSVEACDLIDEVEHIKARQSLSVDRLPYHAFLCTMFFCSIVWNNPPNLGSFFVHTHRVYRTIGASSGMS
;
A
#
# COMPACT_ATOMS: atom_id res chain seq x y z
N MET A 1 -18.49 10.38 10.05
CA MET A 1 -17.42 11.38 9.83
C MET A 1 -17.59 12.71 10.59
N ASN A 2 -18.49 12.80 11.56
CA ASN A 2 -18.87 14.05 12.25
C ASN A 2 -17.73 14.78 12.96
N ARG A 3 -16.63 14.10 13.26
CA ARG A 3 -15.48 14.71 13.94
C ARG A 3 -14.69 15.64 13.03
N PHE A 4 -14.68 15.42 11.72
CA PHE A 4 -13.84 16.20 10.80
C PHE A 4 -14.28 17.67 10.74
N THR A 5 -15.51 17.92 10.30
CA THR A 5 -16.11 19.26 10.19
C THR A 5 -16.30 19.92 11.56
N ALA A 6 -16.64 19.15 12.59
CA ALA A 6 -16.72 19.68 13.96
C ALA A 6 -15.35 20.16 14.47
N THR A 7 -14.26 19.46 14.13
CA THR A 7 -12.90 19.90 14.49
C THR A 7 -12.54 21.19 13.76
N LEU A 8 -12.80 21.25 12.45
CA LEU A 8 -12.59 22.47 11.66
C LEU A 8 -13.41 23.65 12.20
N ALA A 9 -14.69 23.43 12.54
CA ALA A 9 -15.55 24.45 13.11
C ALA A 9 -15.04 24.93 14.47
N SER A 10 -14.60 24.02 15.34
CA SER A 10 -14.00 24.39 16.63
C SER A 10 -12.72 25.21 16.46
N GLN A 11 -11.86 24.84 15.51
CA GLN A 11 -10.63 25.58 15.20
C GLN A 11 -10.94 26.94 14.56
N LEU A 12 -11.96 27.01 13.72
CA LEU A 12 -12.44 28.25 13.12
C LEU A 12 -12.96 29.21 14.18
N VAL A 13 -13.74 28.75 15.16
CA VAL A 13 -14.20 29.58 16.29
C VAL A 13 -13.03 30.06 17.14
N ALA A 14 -12.03 29.21 17.37
CA ALA A 14 -10.83 29.61 18.12
C ALA A 14 -10.04 30.71 17.40
N ALA A 15 -9.92 30.61 16.07
CA ALA A 15 -9.21 31.60 15.25
C ALA A 15 -10.03 32.87 14.98
N ILE A 16 -11.35 32.72 14.80
CA ILE A 16 -12.29 33.80 14.45
C ILE A 16 -13.53 33.66 15.37
N PRO A 17 -13.47 34.18 16.61
CA PRO A 17 -14.56 34.02 17.58
C PRO A 17 -15.93 34.53 17.11
N ALA A 18 -15.94 35.50 16.18
CA ALA A 18 -17.16 36.03 15.58
C ALA A 18 -17.98 34.99 14.78
N THR A 19 -17.38 33.86 14.38
CA THR A 19 -18.09 32.74 13.75
C THR A 19 -18.91 31.92 14.75
N GLY A 20 -18.56 31.96 16.04
CA GLY A 20 -19.18 31.14 17.09
C GLY A 20 -20.70 31.25 17.18
N PRO A 21 -21.29 32.46 17.28
CA PRO A 21 -22.74 32.63 17.30
C PRO A 21 -23.43 32.09 16.04
N LEU A 22 -22.81 32.26 14.86
CA LEU A 22 -23.36 31.79 13.58
C LEU A 22 -23.40 30.26 13.53
N ILE A 23 -22.33 29.62 13.98
CA ILE A 23 -22.24 28.16 14.06
C ILE A 23 -23.23 27.62 15.09
N GLN A 24 -23.37 28.29 16.24
CA GLN A 24 -24.34 27.90 17.26
C GLN A 24 -25.78 27.97 16.74
N ASP A 25 -26.12 29.02 16.01
CA ASP A 25 -27.43 29.18 15.41
C ASP A 25 -27.68 28.15 14.30
N ALA A 26 -26.67 27.82 13.49
CA ALA A 26 -26.75 26.74 12.50
C ALA A 26 -27.03 25.38 13.16
N VAL A 27 -26.32 25.04 14.24
CA VAL A 27 -26.53 23.79 15.01
C VAL A 27 -27.91 23.74 15.68
N ARG A 28 -28.44 24.89 16.15
CA ARG A 28 -29.80 24.95 16.70
C ARG A 28 -30.87 24.74 15.63
N ALA A 29 -30.65 25.26 14.42
CA ALA A 29 -31.57 25.15 13.31
C ALA A 29 -31.54 23.75 12.67
N GLU A 30 -30.36 23.12 12.59
CA GLU A 30 -30.16 21.79 12.04
C GLU A 30 -29.38 20.91 13.04
N PRO A 31 -30.08 20.27 14.00
CA PRO A 31 -29.46 19.38 14.98
C PRO A 31 -28.71 18.20 14.34
N GLY A 32 -29.09 17.83 13.10
CA GLY A 32 -28.43 16.81 12.29
C GLY A 32 -26.93 17.04 12.07
N LEU A 33 -26.48 18.30 12.16
CA LEU A 33 -25.07 18.69 12.06
C LEU A 33 -24.18 18.07 13.15
N VAL A 34 -24.75 17.77 14.32
CA VAL A 34 -24.01 17.20 15.47
C VAL A 34 -24.14 15.68 15.48
N THR A 35 -25.31 15.15 15.11
CA THR A 35 -25.59 13.70 15.08
C THR A 35 -24.99 13.01 13.87
N GLY A 36 -24.68 13.75 12.80
CA GLY A 36 -24.07 13.21 11.58
C GLY A 36 -25.05 12.77 10.52
N ASP A 37 -26.33 13.15 10.67
CA ASP A 37 -27.41 12.73 9.80
C ASP A 37 -27.49 13.58 8.52
N VAL A 38 -26.55 14.52 8.35
CA VAL A 38 -26.44 15.40 7.18
C VAL A 38 -25.09 15.18 6.48
N SER A 39 -25.06 15.38 5.17
CA SER A 39 -23.88 15.12 4.34
C SER A 39 -22.69 15.98 4.74
N LEU A 40 -21.48 15.52 4.42
CA LEU A 40 -20.25 16.24 4.74
C LEU A 40 -20.21 17.62 4.08
N ALA A 41 -20.75 17.73 2.86
CA ALA A 41 -20.90 19.01 2.15
C ALA A 41 -21.78 19.99 2.93
N THR A 42 -22.93 19.55 3.45
CA THR A 42 -23.81 20.39 4.27
C THR A 42 -23.13 20.83 5.57
N GLN A 43 -22.38 19.92 6.21
CA GLN A 43 -21.60 20.27 7.40
C GLN A 43 -20.50 21.29 7.09
N LEU A 44 -19.77 21.13 5.98
CA LEU A 44 -18.77 22.08 5.51
C LEU A 44 -19.37 23.48 5.30
N ASP A 45 -20.51 23.55 4.61
CA ASP A 45 -21.14 24.84 4.33
C ASP A 45 -21.60 25.53 5.62
N LEU A 46 -22.43 24.85 6.40
CA LEU A 46 -23.11 25.46 7.55
C LEU A 46 -22.18 25.73 8.74
N LEU A 47 -21.11 24.94 8.91
CA LEU A 47 -20.21 25.08 10.06
C LEU A 47 -18.93 25.86 9.74
N ILE A 48 -18.56 26.01 8.46
CA ILE A 48 -17.26 26.55 8.08
C ILE A 48 -17.40 27.67 7.04
N LEU A 49 -17.90 27.35 5.84
CA LEU A 49 -17.88 28.29 4.71
C LEU A 49 -18.86 29.46 4.89
N SER A 50 -20.12 29.17 5.19
CA SER A 50 -21.16 30.18 5.42
C SER A 50 -20.86 31.08 6.63
N PRO A 51 -20.44 30.54 7.80
CA PRO A 51 -20.00 31.37 8.92
C PRO A 51 -18.82 32.28 8.57
N PHE A 52 -17.78 31.75 7.89
CA PHE A 52 -16.63 32.56 7.48
C PHE A 52 -17.04 33.70 6.53
N GLN A 53 -17.84 33.38 5.52
CA GLN A 53 -18.35 34.35 4.55
C GLN A 53 -19.17 35.46 5.23
N ALA A 54 -20.05 35.12 6.17
CA ALA A 54 -20.86 36.08 6.88
C ALA A 54 -20.00 37.05 7.72
N VAL A 55 -18.97 36.54 8.41
CA VAL A 55 -18.05 37.38 9.20
C VAL A 55 -17.20 38.28 8.28
N PHE A 56 -16.77 37.76 7.12
CA PHE A 56 -16.09 38.55 6.09
C PHE A 56 -16.96 39.71 5.59
N HIS A 57 -18.22 39.46 5.20
CA HIS A 57 -19.12 40.51 4.71
C HIS A 57 -19.49 41.56 5.77
N ARG A 58 -19.40 41.20 7.05
CA ARG A 58 -19.57 42.15 8.17
C ARG A 58 -18.34 43.03 8.42
N GLY A 59 -17.25 42.85 7.68
CA GLY A 59 -16.00 43.60 7.83
C GLY A 59 -15.21 43.25 9.09
N VAL A 60 -15.58 42.16 9.78
CA VAL A 60 -14.99 41.77 11.08
C VAL A 60 -13.59 41.16 10.91
N LEU A 61 -13.26 40.68 9.71
CA LEU A 61 -11.97 40.06 9.42
C LEU A 61 -10.88 41.05 8.99
N ALA A 62 -11.14 42.36 9.01
CA ALA A 62 -10.25 43.36 8.40
C ALA A 62 -8.80 43.28 8.92
N GLU A 63 -8.60 43.09 10.22
CA GLU A 63 -7.26 42.89 10.81
C GLU A 63 -6.69 41.50 10.49
N THR A 64 -7.51 40.45 10.60
CA THR A 64 -7.10 39.05 10.34
C THR A 64 -6.63 38.84 8.89
N ILE A 65 -7.27 39.50 7.92
CA ILE A 65 -6.93 39.36 6.49
C ILE A 65 -5.90 40.37 6.00
N ALA A 66 -5.49 41.32 6.85
CA ALA A 66 -4.48 42.33 6.48
C ALA A 66 -3.12 41.69 6.17
N GLU A 67 -2.84 40.53 6.76
CA GLU A 67 -1.60 39.77 6.58
C GLU A 67 -1.68 38.74 5.44
N GLY A 68 -2.87 38.52 4.86
CA GLY A 68 -3.10 37.54 3.80
C GLY A 68 -4.45 36.81 3.92
N PRO A 69 -4.75 35.87 3.01
CA PRO A 69 -5.97 35.06 3.11
C PRO A 69 -5.90 34.12 4.32
N PHE A 70 -7.06 33.83 4.91
CA PHE A 70 -7.18 32.80 5.93
C PHE A 70 -6.93 31.43 5.31
N LEU A 71 -6.11 30.59 5.97
CA LEU A 71 -5.73 29.28 5.47
C LEU A 71 -6.32 28.18 6.36
N ILE A 72 -7.08 27.28 5.76
CA ILE A 72 -7.44 26.00 6.36
C ILE A 72 -6.48 24.93 5.84
N VAL A 73 -5.87 24.17 6.74
CA VAL A 73 -4.97 23.05 6.41
C VAL A 73 -5.69 21.75 6.76
N VAL A 74 -5.85 20.89 5.76
CA VAL A 74 -6.38 19.54 5.90
C VAL A 74 -5.24 18.57 5.62
N ASP A 75 -4.83 17.81 6.62
CA ASP A 75 -3.77 16.80 6.53
C ASP A 75 -4.39 15.40 6.65
N GLY A 76 -4.14 14.54 5.66
CA GLY A 76 -4.67 13.17 5.60
C GLY A 76 -6.15 13.09 5.21
N LEU A 77 -6.59 13.81 4.17
CA LEU A 77 -8.00 13.77 3.74
C LEU A 77 -8.45 12.34 3.36
N GLU A 78 -7.55 11.49 2.87
CA GLU A 78 -7.81 10.08 2.55
C GLU A 78 -8.16 9.22 3.76
N GLU A 79 -7.82 9.65 4.98
CA GLU A 79 -8.12 8.88 6.20
C GLU A 79 -9.62 8.91 6.55
N CYS A 80 -10.41 9.69 5.80
CA CYS A 80 -11.85 9.72 5.89
C CYS A 80 -12.48 8.44 5.32
N GLU A 81 -13.20 7.69 6.17
CA GLU A 81 -13.82 6.42 5.79
C GLU A 81 -14.90 6.56 4.70
N ASP A 82 -15.65 7.66 4.67
CA ASP A 82 -16.69 7.93 3.67
C ASP A 82 -16.12 8.67 2.46
N LYS A 83 -15.64 7.88 1.49
CA LYS A 83 -15.08 8.36 0.22
C LYS A 83 -16.05 9.24 -0.57
N ARG A 84 -17.34 8.88 -0.57
CA ARG A 84 -18.37 9.68 -1.25
C ARG A 84 -18.57 11.02 -0.55
N GLY A 85 -18.58 11.02 0.78
CA GLY A 85 -18.60 12.26 1.57
C GLY A 85 -17.39 13.16 1.28
N VAL A 86 -16.20 12.57 1.08
CA VAL A 86 -15.00 13.32 0.66
C VAL A 86 -15.17 13.94 -0.73
N GLU A 87 -15.68 13.19 -1.71
CA GLU A 87 -15.99 13.73 -3.04
C GLU A 87 -16.98 14.90 -2.95
N GLU A 88 -18.08 14.72 -2.22
CA GLU A 88 -19.10 15.76 -2.02
C GLU A 88 -18.50 17.00 -1.33
N PHE A 89 -17.59 16.82 -0.38
CA PHE A 89 -16.86 17.91 0.26
C PHE A 89 -15.98 18.67 -0.74
N ILE A 90 -15.23 17.96 -1.60
CA ILE A 90 -14.37 18.58 -2.61
C ILE A 90 -15.23 19.36 -3.62
N ASP A 91 -16.25 18.71 -4.20
CA ASP A 91 -17.14 19.33 -5.18
C ASP A 91 -17.80 20.60 -4.62
N HIS A 92 -18.28 20.54 -3.36
CA HIS A 92 -18.94 21.67 -2.72
C HIS A 92 -17.96 22.81 -2.40
N MET A 93 -16.75 22.47 -1.95
CA MET A 93 -15.67 23.43 -1.73
C MET A 93 -15.31 24.17 -3.02
N LEU A 94 -15.15 23.45 -4.14
CA LEU A 94 -14.83 24.05 -5.44
C LEU A 94 -15.95 24.98 -5.92
N ALA A 95 -17.20 24.52 -5.85
CA ALA A 95 -18.37 25.33 -6.20
C ALA A 95 -18.46 26.62 -5.35
N PHE A 96 -18.09 26.56 -4.07
CA PHE A 96 -18.05 27.74 -3.21
C PHE A 96 -17.00 28.76 -3.68
N PHE A 97 -15.79 28.31 -4.04
CA PHE A 97 -14.74 29.21 -4.53
C PHE A 97 -15.07 29.80 -5.91
N GLU A 98 -15.72 29.03 -6.78
CA GLU A 98 -16.21 29.53 -8.07
C GLU A 98 -17.25 30.64 -7.87
N LYS A 99 -18.18 30.45 -6.93
CA LYS A 99 -19.22 31.42 -6.58
C LYS A 99 -18.66 32.65 -5.86
N HIS A 100 -17.57 32.51 -5.11
CA HIS A 100 -16.99 33.54 -4.25
C HIS A 100 -15.49 33.77 -4.51
N PRO A 101 -15.08 34.18 -5.72
CA PRO A 101 -13.66 34.24 -6.12
C PRO A 101 -12.83 35.27 -5.35
N SER A 102 -13.48 36.28 -4.76
CA SER A 102 -12.83 37.33 -3.96
C SER A 102 -12.74 37.03 -2.47
N ILE A 103 -13.23 35.85 -2.03
CA ILE A 103 -13.19 35.51 -0.61
C ILE A 103 -11.73 35.31 -0.16
N PRO A 104 -11.30 35.90 0.97
CA PRO A 104 -9.94 35.76 1.47
C PRO A 104 -9.78 34.46 2.24
N LEU A 105 -10.14 33.34 1.62
CA LEU A 105 -10.04 31.98 2.15
C LEU A 105 -9.23 31.11 1.18
N ARG A 106 -8.38 30.25 1.74
CA ARG A 106 -7.62 29.21 1.03
C ARG A 106 -7.73 27.91 1.81
N ILE A 107 -7.77 26.80 1.07
CA ILE A 107 -7.72 25.46 1.65
C ILE A 107 -6.50 24.76 1.05
N PHE A 108 -5.62 24.27 1.93
CA PHE A 108 -4.48 23.44 1.57
C PHE A 108 -4.77 22.01 2.03
N ILE A 109 -4.72 21.06 1.09
CA ILE A 109 -4.99 19.65 1.34
C ILE A 109 -3.68 18.88 1.11
N ALA A 110 -3.19 18.23 2.15
CA ALA A 110 -2.20 17.16 2.04
C ALA A 110 -2.95 15.83 2.11
N SER A 111 -2.81 15.02 1.07
CA SER A 111 -3.54 13.75 0.95
C SER A 111 -2.72 12.76 0.13
N ARG A 112 -2.93 11.45 0.35
CA ARG A 112 -2.46 10.42 -0.59
C ARG A 112 -3.25 10.47 -1.88
N VAL A 113 -2.65 9.93 -2.95
CA VAL A 113 -3.17 9.94 -4.33
C VAL A 113 -4.29 8.89 -4.50
N GLU A 114 -5.41 9.05 -3.79
CA GLU A 114 -6.62 8.30 -4.10
C GLU A 114 -7.31 8.89 -5.33
N GLN A 115 -7.79 8.03 -6.25
CA GLN A 115 -8.37 8.49 -7.52
C GLN A 115 -9.58 9.40 -7.28
N HIS A 116 -10.44 9.05 -6.33
CA HIS A 116 -11.64 9.82 -6.02
C HIS A 116 -11.35 11.26 -5.56
N ILE A 117 -10.18 11.49 -4.95
CA ILE A 117 -9.70 12.84 -4.57
C ILE A 117 -9.04 13.51 -5.78
N ARG A 118 -8.16 12.77 -6.47
CA ARG A 118 -7.38 13.26 -7.61
C ARG A 118 -8.27 13.73 -8.77
N GLU A 119 -9.24 12.91 -9.18
CA GLU A 119 -10.11 13.20 -10.33
C GLU A 119 -10.96 14.45 -10.14
N ARG A 120 -11.25 14.83 -8.89
CA ARG A 120 -12.02 16.05 -8.58
C ARG A 120 -11.12 17.29 -8.52
N LEU A 121 -9.93 17.14 -7.92
CA LEU A 121 -9.01 18.26 -7.71
C LEU A 121 -8.20 18.61 -8.98
N GLU A 122 -7.72 17.63 -9.74
CA GLU A 122 -6.85 17.89 -10.91
C GLU A 122 -7.59 18.48 -12.11
N THR A 123 -8.92 18.30 -12.19
CA THR A 123 -9.72 18.82 -13.31
C THR A 123 -10.10 20.28 -13.15
N ASP A 124 -10.01 20.82 -11.94
CA ASP A 124 -10.44 22.19 -11.66
C ASP A 124 -9.30 23.19 -11.89
N PRO A 125 -9.49 24.24 -12.72
CA PRO A 125 -8.44 25.20 -13.04
C PRO A 125 -8.05 26.11 -11.87
N GLY A 126 -8.88 26.17 -10.81
CA GLY A 126 -8.62 26.90 -9.57
C GLY A 126 -7.74 26.14 -8.58
N VAL A 127 -7.45 24.86 -8.83
CA VAL A 127 -6.64 24.01 -7.95
C VAL A 127 -5.19 23.98 -8.41
N MET A 128 -4.27 24.22 -7.48
CA MET A 128 -2.85 24.02 -7.70
C MET A 128 -2.41 22.68 -7.09
N VAL A 129 -2.13 21.70 -7.95
CA VAL A 129 -1.70 20.37 -7.51
C VAL A 129 -0.18 20.29 -7.43
N GLY A 130 0.32 19.96 -6.24
CA GLY A 130 1.72 19.62 -6.02
C GLY A 130 1.90 18.11 -5.86
N ASN A 131 2.35 17.42 -6.91
CA ASN A 131 2.65 16.00 -6.81
C ASN A 131 4.06 15.81 -6.20
N LEU A 132 4.10 15.29 -4.97
CA LEU A 132 5.35 15.04 -4.23
C LEU A 132 6.20 13.91 -4.84
N ASP A 133 5.60 13.00 -5.63
CA ASP A 133 6.35 11.92 -6.31
C ASP A 133 7.31 12.47 -7.38
N ASN A 134 7.05 13.69 -7.88
CA ASN A 134 7.95 14.39 -8.79
C ASN A 134 9.24 14.87 -8.10
N TYR A 135 9.30 14.79 -6.76
CA TYR A 135 10.42 15.26 -5.98
C TYR A 135 11.15 14.09 -5.32
N SER A 136 12.48 14.08 -5.46
CA SER A 136 13.30 13.08 -4.80
C SER A 136 13.42 13.38 -3.30
N ALA A 137 12.87 12.50 -2.46
CA ALA A 137 13.00 12.57 -1.01
C ALA A 137 14.43 12.31 -0.50
N LEU A 138 15.36 11.86 -1.36
CA LEU A 138 16.70 11.41 -0.94
C LEU A 138 17.49 12.48 -0.19
N LYS A 139 17.48 13.73 -0.68
CA LYS A 139 18.22 14.84 -0.05
C LYS A 139 17.62 15.23 1.31
N ASP A 140 16.30 15.18 1.42
CA ASP A 140 15.62 15.53 2.67
C ASP A 140 15.78 14.41 3.71
N ILE A 141 15.80 13.16 3.27
CA ILE A 141 16.15 11.99 4.10
C ILE A 141 17.60 12.08 4.58
N GLU A 142 18.54 12.44 3.70
CA GLU A 142 19.95 12.65 4.08
C GLU A 142 20.06 13.69 5.20
N LYS A 143 19.45 14.87 5.02
CA LYS A 143 19.41 15.92 6.05
C LYS A 143 18.74 15.45 7.35
N PHE A 144 17.63 14.73 7.24
CA PHE A 144 16.93 14.17 8.39
C PHE A 144 17.83 13.23 9.18
N LEU A 145 18.51 12.30 8.50
CA LEU A 145 19.41 11.34 9.13
C LEU A 145 20.62 12.06 9.75
N GLU A 146 21.23 13.01 9.05
CA GLU A 146 22.34 13.82 9.56
C GLU A 146 21.95 14.53 10.87
N ALA A 147 20.84 15.26 10.86
CA ALA A 147 20.34 15.97 12.04
C ALA A 147 20.00 15.00 13.20
N SER A 148 19.42 13.85 12.86
CA SER A 148 19.02 12.83 13.84
C SER A 148 20.24 12.18 14.50
N PHE A 149 21.27 11.80 13.75
CA PHE A 149 22.51 11.26 14.30
C PHE A 149 23.31 12.30 15.11
N GLN A 150 23.36 13.56 14.65
CA GLN A 150 23.96 14.65 15.42
C GLN A 150 23.25 14.84 16.78
N MET A 151 21.92 14.76 16.80
CA MET A 151 21.14 14.83 18.02
C MET A 151 21.37 13.62 18.92
N ALA A 152 21.45 12.41 18.36
CA ALA A 152 21.77 11.20 19.10
C ALA A 152 23.16 11.31 19.75
N ALA A 153 24.18 11.76 19.03
CA ALA A 153 25.53 11.96 19.55
C ALA A 153 25.60 12.97 20.72
N LYS A 154 24.70 13.96 20.75
CA LYS A 154 24.58 14.92 21.86
C LYS A 154 23.93 14.32 23.11
N ARG A 155 23.10 13.29 22.98
CA ARG A 155 22.32 12.70 24.07
C ARG A 155 22.94 11.41 24.60
N ASP A 156 23.43 10.55 23.72
CA ASP A 156 23.97 9.25 24.06
C ASP A 156 25.47 9.34 24.43
N ARG A 157 25.84 8.76 25.58
CA ARG A 157 27.22 8.80 26.09
C ARG A 157 28.16 7.88 25.32
N VAL A 158 27.67 6.71 24.87
CA VAL A 158 28.45 5.75 24.08
C VAL A 158 28.77 6.34 22.72
N ILE A 159 27.77 6.91 22.04
CA ILE A 159 27.96 7.55 20.74
C ILE A 159 28.99 8.69 20.84
N ARG A 160 28.83 9.56 21.84
CA ARG A 160 29.74 10.69 22.07
C ARG A 160 31.19 10.26 22.34
N ALA A 161 31.36 9.21 23.15
CA ALA A 161 32.68 8.67 23.47
C ALA A 161 33.37 8.07 22.24
N TYR A 162 32.61 7.34 21.41
CA TYR A 162 33.12 6.80 20.15
C TYR A 162 33.52 7.91 19.18
N VAL A 163 32.68 8.93 18.98
CA VAL A 163 32.98 10.09 18.12
C VAL A 163 34.25 10.80 18.62
N SER A 164 34.39 10.99 19.93
CA SER A 164 35.60 11.60 20.51
C SER A 164 36.86 10.77 20.28
N ALA A 165 36.75 9.43 20.26
CA ALA A 165 37.88 8.53 20.04
C ALA A 165 38.23 8.28 18.56
N ARG A 166 37.25 8.39 17.65
CA ARG A 166 37.37 7.98 16.24
C ARG A 166 37.13 9.10 15.23
N GLY A 167 36.71 10.29 15.68
CA GLY A 167 36.51 11.48 14.86
C GLY A 167 35.06 11.73 14.48
N GLU A 168 34.49 10.90 13.60
CA GLU A 168 33.11 11.04 13.11
C GLU A 168 32.34 9.72 13.19
N TRP A 169 31.04 9.82 13.47
CA TRP A 169 30.10 8.71 13.32
C TRP A 169 28.66 9.24 13.19
N PRO A 170 27.86 8.69 12.25
CA PRO A 170 28.28 7.80 11.15
C PRO A 170 29.28 8.48 10.22
N THR A 171 30.08 7.70 9.49
CA THR A 171 30.98 8.28 8.46
C THR A 171 30.16 8.76 7.26
N LYS A 172 30.75 9.59 6.41
CA LYS A 172 30.10 10.00 5.14
C LYS A 172 29.72 8.80 4.26
N SER A 173 30.54 7.75 4.25
CA SER A 173 30.25 6.52 3.50
C SER A 173 29.07 5.77 4.10
N ASP A 174 28.99 5.68 5.43
CA ASP A 174 27.86 5.08 6.13
C ASP A 174 26.56 5.81 5.82
N MET A 175 26.59 7.15 5.85
CA MET A 175 25.44 8.00 5.52
C MET A 175 24.97 7.79 4.09
N HIS A 176 25.89 7.79 3.11
CA HIS A 176 25.53 7.55 1.71
C HIS A 176 24.93 6.15 1.51
N ALA A 177 25.52 5.13 2.12
CA ALA A 177 24.98 3.76 2.06
C ALA A 177 23.60 3.69 2.72
N LEU A 178 23.38 4.39 3.83
CA LEU A 178 22.12 4.40 4.56
C LEU A 178 21.01 5.11 3.78
N VAL A 179 21.29 6.28 3.20
CA VAL A 179 20.33 7.01 2.35
C VAL A 179 19.93 6.15 1.15
N LYS A 180 20.90 5.48 0.52
CA LYS A 180 20.65 4.55 -0.58
C LYS A 180 19.80 3.36 -0.10
N HIS A 181 20.10 2.79 1.06
CA HIS A 181 19.39 1.64 1.63
C HIS A 181 17.96 1.98 2.04
N VAL A 182 17.68 3.23 2.42
CA VAL A 182 16.33 3.70 2.75
C VAL A 182 15.44 3.89 1.51
N GLY A 183 16.02 4.11 0.33
CA GLY A 183 15.29 4.11 -0.94
C GLY A 183 14.18 5.16 -1.07
N GLY A 184 14.27 6.30 -0.38
CA GLY A 184 13.28 7.38 -0.47
C GLY A 184 12.14 7.33 0.54
N SER A 185 12.10 6.34 1.45
CA SER A 185 11.03 6.23 2.46
C SER A 185 11.42 6.89 3.78
N PHE A 186 10.76 8.01 4.14
CA PHE A 186 10.95 8.65 5.44
C PHE A 186 10.57 7.76 6.63
N VAL A 187 9.52 6.95 6.48
CA VAL A 187 9.11 5.98 7.50
C VAL A 187 10.22 4.97 7.74
N LEU A 188 10.83 4.47 6.66
CA LEU A 188 11.95 3.55 6.74
C LEU A 188 13.19 4.21 7.34
N ALA A 189 13.51 5.44 6.92
CA ALA A 189 14.61 6.24 7.47
C ALA A 189 14.49 6.38 8.99
N SER A 190 13.31 6.80 9.46
CA SER A 190 13.01 7.02 10.87
C SER A 190 13.07 5.72 11.66
N THR A 191 12.56 4.62 11.09
CA THR A 191 12.57 3.30 11.73
C THR A 191 13.98 2.74 11.86
N ILE A 192 14.77 2.76 10.79
CA ILE A 192 16.17 2.33 10.81
C ILE A 192 16.97 3.19 11.79
N PHE A 193 16.82 4.53 11.74
CA PHE A 193 17.52 5.41 12.65
C PHE A 193 17.26 5.03 14.11
N LYS A 194 15.98 4.87 14.49
CA LYS A 194 15.57 4.46 15.85
C LYS A 194 16.17 3.12 16.24
N PHE A 195 16.15 2.14 15.34
CA PHE A 195 16.76 0.83 15.56
C PHE A 195 18.27 0.93 15.80
N ILE A 196 18.99 1.71 14.99
CA ILE A 196 20.44 1.89 15.15
C ILE A 196 20.77 2.50 16.51
N VAL A 197 20.09 3.59 16.89
CA VAL A 197 20.42 4.35 18.11
C VAL A 197 19.75 3.84 19.38
N GLN A 198 19.02 2.71 19.32
CA GLN A 198 18.36 2.16 20.50
C GLN A 198 19.38 1.74 21.57
N SER A 199 18.99 1.87 22.84
CA SER A 199 19.82 1.43 23.96
C SER A 199 19.96 -0.09 23.96
N ALA A 200 21.14 -0.58 24.33
CA ALA A 200 21.39 -2.01 24.47
C ALA A 200 20.47 -2.63 25.54
N THR A 201 19.94 -3.81 25.25
CA THR A 201 19.13 -4.62 26.18
C THR A 201 19.79 -6.00 26.36
N PRO A 202 19.36 -6.81 27.34
CA PRO A 202 19.83 -8.19 27.47
C PRO A 202 19.61 -9.03 26.20
N GLU A 203 18.54 -8.76 25.46
CA GLU A 203 18.16 -9.45 24.22
C GLU A 203 18.90 -8.91 22.99
N ASP A 204 19.27 -7.63 23.00
CA ASP A 204 20.06 -6.97 21.95
C ASP A 204 21.20 -6.13 22.58
N PRO A 205 22.36 -6.75 22.86
CA PRO A 205 23.47 -6.10 23.56
C PRO A 205 24.29 -5.16 22.67
N LEU A 206 23.93 -5.02 21.39
CA LEU A 206 24.73 -4.30 20.40
C LEU A 206 24.78 -2.79 20.70
N THR A 207 25.87 -2.16 20.31
CA THR A 207 26.02 -0.71 20.26
C THR A 207 25.50 -0.15 18.93
N PRO A 208 25.21 1.15 18.84
CA PRO A 208 24.85 1.77 17.56
C PRO A 208 25.88 1.56 16.45
N MET A 209 27.17 1.53 16.81
CA MET A 209 28.29 1.31 15.89
C MET A 209 28.34 -0.11 15.34
N GLU A 210 27.81 -1.08 16.07
CA GLU A 210 27.67 -2.48 15.61
C GLU A 210 26.38 -2.66 14.82
N ARG A 211 25.28 -2.00 15.22
CA ARG A 211 24.00 -2.08 14.50
C ARG A 211 24.02 -1.41 13.13
N LEU A 212 24.74 -0.31 12.96
CA LEU A 212 24.77 0.40 11.67
C LEU A 212 25.29 -0.48 10.52
N PRO A 213 26.49 -1.09 10.58
CA PRO A 213 26.98 -1.94 9.50
C PRO A 213 26.12 -3.19 9.34
N LEU A 214 25.54 -3.74 10.42
CA LEU A 214 24.55 -4.81 10.32
C LEU A 214 23.32 -4.36 9.55
N THR A 215 22.80 -3.16 9.79
CA THR A 215 21.63 -2.64 9.06
C THR A 215 21.93 -2.44 7.58
N LEU A 216 23.16 -2.07 7.24
CA LEU A 216 23.62 -1.89 5.85
C LEU A 216 23.96 -3.21 5.14
N SER A 217 24.42 -4.22 5.87
CA SER A 217 24.88 -5.51 5.32
C SER A 217 23.81 -6.61 5.39
N MET A 218 22.87 -6.49 6.31
CA MET A 218 21.67 -7.33 6.38
C MET A 218 20.63 -6.71 5.43
N ASN A 219 19.76 -7.52 4.83
CA ASN A 219 18.51 -7.98 5.41
C ASN A 219 17.97 -7.23 6.68
N GLY A 220 18.45 -6.01 7.00
CA GLY A 220 18.22 -5.33 8.29
C GLY A 220 16.78 -4.86 8.47
N LEU A 221 15.98 -5.02 7.43
CA LEU A 221 14.55 -4.80 7.41
C LEU A 221 13.75 -6.07 7.67
N ASP A 222 14.38 -7.24 7.72
CA ASP A 222 13.69 -8.53 7.90
C ASP A 222 12.88 -8.56 9.20
N GLY A 223 13.43 -8.02 10.29
CA GLY A 223 12.70 -7.87 11.55
C GLY A 223 11.48 -6.96 11.42
N LEU A 224 11.64 -5.83 10.72
CA LEU A 224 10.53 -4.89 10.43
C LEU A 224 9.47 -5.52 9.52
N TYR A 225 9.91 -6.23 8.46
CA TYR A 225 9.04 -6.94 7.53
C TYR A 225 8.27 -8.02 8.25
N ALA A 226 8.95 -8.89 9.00
CA ALA A 226 8.34 -9.94 9.79
C ALA A 226 7.32 -9.37 10.80
N GLN A 227 7.69 -8.32 11.54
CA GLN A 227 6.78 -7.67 12.50
C GLN A 227 5.55 -7.08 11.80
N THR A 228 5.72 -6.42 10.66
CA THR A 228 4.62 -5.80 9.91
C THR A 228 3.70 -6.86 9.31
N LEU A 229 4.27 -7.89 8.69
CA LEU A 229 3.54 -9.02 8.09
C LEU A 229 2.80 -9.86 9.15
N ALA A 230 3.40 -10.06 10.32
CA ALA A 230 2.78 -10.79 11.43
C ALA A 230 1.47 -10.16 11.93
N ARG A 231 1.27 -8.85 11.73
CA ARG A 231 0.01 -8.18 12.09
C ARG A 231 -1.16 -8.61 11.22
N SER A 232 -0.89 -8.98 9.97
CA SER A 232 -1.91 -9.36 8.99
C SER A 232 -2.03 -10.88 8.79
N GLN A 233 -1.12 -11.67 9.36
CA GLN A 233 -1.01 -13.12 9.10
C GLN A 233 -2.27 -13.92 9.39
N HIS A 234 -3.12 -13.41 10.29
CA HIS A 234 -4.38 -14.05 10.71
C HIS A 234 -5.55 -13.75 9.76
N LEU A 235 -5.38 -12.82 8.82
CA LEU A 235 -6.44 -12.42 7.90
C LEU A 235 -6.62 -13.47 6.79
N PRO A 236 -7.88 -13.75 6.38
CA PRO A 236 -8.15 -14.59 5.22
C PRO A 236 -7.39 -14.10 3.99
N HIS A 237 -6.90 -15.04 3.18
CA HIS A 237 -6.15 -14.80 1.94
C HIS A 237 -4.79 -14.11 2.08
N PHE A 238 -4.36 -13.75 3.30
CA PHE A 238 -3.08 -13.08 3.54
C PHE A 238 -1.91 -13.72 2.78
N GLN A 239 -1.68 -15.02 2.98
CA GLN A 239 -0.56 -15.73 2.36
C GLN A 239 -0.61 -15.66 0.84
N ASN A 240 -1.80 -15.80 0.24
CA ASN A 240 -1.95 -15.76 -1.22
C ASN A 240 -1.68 -14.36 -1.77
N ILE A 241 -2.14 -13.31 -1.07
CA ILE A 241 -1.96 -11.91 -1.46
C ILE A 241 -0.48 -11.51 -1.39
N ILE A 242 0.23 -11.86 -0.31
CA ILE A 242 1.68 -11.57 -0.23
C ILE A 242 2.48 -12.41 -1.24
N SER A 243 2.04 -13.64 -1.50
CA SER A 243 2.71 -14.54 -2.45
C SER A 243 2.61 -14.06 -3.89
N ILE A 244 1.43 -13.58 -4.31
CA ILE A 244 1.27 -12.99 -5.65
C ILE A 244 2.11 -11.73 -5.77
N ILE A 245 2.02 -10.78 -4.83
CA ILE A 245 2.78 -9.53 -4.87
C ILE A 245 4.30 -9.77 -4.91
N ALA A 246 4.80 -10.78 -4.20
CA ALA A 246 6.22 -11.14 -4.21
C ALA A 246 6.69 -11.72 -5.56
N ARG A 247 5.80 -12.36 -6.33
CA ARG A 247 6.15 -13.19 -7.50
C ARG A 247 5.65 -12.64 -8.84
N LEU A 248 4.83 -11.59 -8.84
CA LEU A 248 4.41 -10.90 -10.04
C LEU A 248 5.60 -10.32 -10.82
N GLU A 249 5.56 -10.49 -12.15
CA GLU A 249 6.53 -9.92 -13.08
C GLU A 249 6.27 -8.43 -13.33
N LEU A 250 5.02 -7.99 -13.14
CA LEU A 250 4.55 -6.63 -13.28
C LEU A 250 3.65 -6.28 -12.10
N SER A 251 3.81 -5.10 -11.52
CA SER A 251 2.90 -4.61 -10.48
C SER A 251 1.48 -4.50 -11.04
N LEU A 252 0.47 -4.86 -10.25
CA LEU A 252 -0.92 -4.91 -10.69
C LEU A 252 -1.83 -4.09 -9.77
N PRO A 253 -2.98 -3.63 -10.27
CA PRO A 253 -4.01 -3.06 -9.43
C PRO A 253 -4.68 -4.08 -8.52
N ILE A 254 -5.36 -3.58 -7.49
CA ILE A 254 -6.01 -4.40 -6.46
C ILE A 254 -7.08 -5.29 -7.08
N SER A 255 -7.86 -4.78 -8.03
CA SER A 255 -8.86 -5.53 -8.79
C SER A 255 -8.22 -6.71 -9.51
N ALA A 256 -7.16 -6.48 -10.29
CA ALA A 256 -6.47 -7.55 -11.02
C ALA A 256 -5.84 -8.60 -10.09
N ILE A 257 -5.32 -8.19 -8.93
CA ILE A 257 -4.85 -9.13 -7.90
C ILE A 257 -6.01 -9.98 -7.38
N ALA A 258 -7.17 -9.37 -7.15
CA ALA A 258 -8.37 -10.06 -6.68
C ALA A 258 -8.90 -11.06 -7.72
N ASP A 259 -8.96 -10.64 -8.99
CA ASP A 259 -9.41 -11.44 -10.12
C ASP A 259 -8.49 -12.66 -10.32
N LEU A 260 -7.17 -12.45 -10.34
CA LEU A 260 -6.20 -13.56 -10.43
C LEU A 260 -6.35 -14.54 -9.26
N LEU A 261 -6.66 -14.07 -8.05
CA LEU A 261 -6.81 -14.92 -6.88
C LEU A 261 -8.20 -15.57 -6.75
N GLY A 262 -9.18 -15.13 -7.56
CA GLY A 262 -10.58 -15.50 -7.47
C GLY A 262 -11.24 -15.09 -6.15
N ILE A 263 -10.93 -13.88 -5.65
CA ILE A 263 -11.46 -13.33 -4.40
C ILE A 263 -12.03 -11.92 -4.64
N GLN A 264 -12.69 -11.33 -3.64
CA GLN A 264 -13.23 -9.97 -3.78
C GLN A 264 -12.17 -8.90 -3.46
N ALA A 265 -12.20 -7.77 -4.17
CA ALA A 265 -11.23 -6.67 -4.00
C ALA A 265 -11.11 -6.18 -2.55
N PHE A 266 -12.23 -6.09 -1.81
CA PHE A 266 -12.19 -5.67 -0.40
C PHE A 266 -11.37 -6.62 0.49
N GLU A 267 -11.26 -7.90 0.11
CA GLU A 267 -10.45 -8.88 0.84
C GLU A 267 -8.95 -8.62 0.66
N VAL A 268 -8.56 -8.16 -0.53
CA VAL A 268 -7.21 -7.68 -0.83
C VAL A 268 -6.92 -6.39 -0.07
N VAL A 269 -7.80 -5.38 -0.17
CA VAL A 269 -7.69 -4.10 0.55
C VAL A 269 -7.51 -4.33 2.05
N ARG A 270 -8.33 -5.19 2.66
CA ARG A 270 -8.26 -5.50 4.09
C ARG A 270 -6.88 -5.99 4.54
N VAL A 271 -6.19 -6.77 3.71
CA VAL A 271 -4.82 -7.21 4.00
C VAL A 271 -3.82 -6.08 3.77
N LEU A 272 -3.91 -5.40 2.63
CA LEU A 272 -2.95 -4.39 2.20
C LEU A 272 -2.93 -3.14 3.08
N LEU A 273 -4.08 -2.70 3.60
CA LEU A 273 -4.15 -1.56 4.53
C LEU A 273 -3.27 -1.77 5.78
N ASN A 274 -3.18 -3.00 6.27
CA ASN A 274 -2.33 -3.34 7.41
C ASN A 274 -0.83 -3.41 7.05
N LEU A 275 -0.47 -3.37 5.77
CA LEU A 275 0.89 -3.48 5.25
C LEU A 275 1.40 -2.19 4.62
N GLN A 276 0.67 -1.07 4.74
CA GLN A 276 1.01 0.23 4.14
C GLN A 276 2.39 0.78 4.52
N ALA A 277 2.98 0.30 5.63
CA ALA A 277 4.32 0.68 6.03
C ALA A 277 5.42 0.12 5.10
N ILE A 278 5.12 -0.96 4.37
CA ILE A 278 6.09 -1.70 3.55
C ILE A 278 5.60 -1.95 2.11
N ILE A 279 4.30 -1.77 1.85
CA ILE A 279 3.65 -1.86 0.54
C ILE A 279 2.93 -0.53 0.27
N HIS A 280 3.18 0.07 -0.89
CA HIS A 280 2.40 1.17 -1.38
C HIS A 280 1.07 0.65 -1.91
N VAL A 281 -0.01 1.07 -1.24
CA VAL A 281 -1.38 0.74 -1.62
C VAL A 281 -1.94 1.94 -2.38
N PRO A 282 -2.32 1.76 -3.66
CA PRO A 282 -2.94 2.82 -4.44
C PRO A 282 -4.32 3.14 -3.87
N GLY A 283 -4.76 4.39 -3.94
CA GLY A 283 -6.14 4.74 -3.58
C GLY A 283 -7.13 4.59 -4.75
N ASN A 284 -6.78 3.76 -5.73
CA ASN A 284 -7.61 3.35 -6.84
C ASN A 284 -7.43 1.86 -7.03
N ASP A 285 -8.46 1.11 -6.70
CA ASP A 285 -8.40 -0.35 -6.72
C ASP A 285 -8.35 -0.90 -8.15
N GLU A 286 -8.81 -0.16 -9.16
CA GLU A 286 -8.92 -0.61 -10.56
C GLU A 286 -7.72 -0.28 -11.45
N LYS A 287 -7.06 0.86 -11.22
CA LYS A 287 -5.99 1.36 -12.10
C LYS A 287 -4.65 1.59 -11.42
N GLY A 288 -4.64 1.86 -10.12
CA GLY A 288 -3.39 2.14 -9.42
C GLY A 288 -2.65 0.84 -9.11
N GLU A 289 -1.33 0.83 -9.28
CA GLU A 289 -0.53 -0.38 -9.03
C GLU A 289 -0.15 -0.54 -7.56
N VAL A 290 -0.26 -1.76 -7.04
CA VAL A 290 0.30 -2.14 -5.74
C VAL A 290 1.81 -2.34 -5.91
N THR A 291 2.61 -1.49 -5.27
CA THR A 291 4.07 -1.52 -5.39
C THR A 291 4.73 -1.73 -4.03
N LEU A 292 5.93 -2.30 -4.02
CA LEU A 292 6.69 -2.46 -2.78
C LEU A 292 7.38 -1.13 -2.44
N CYS A 293 7.33 -0.70 -1.18
CA CYS A 293 8.04 0.52 -0.75
C CYS A 293 9.56 0.38 -0.86
N HIS A 294 10.08 -0.85 -0.89
CA HIS A 294 11.50 -1.14 -1.06
C HIS A 294 11.70 -2.51 -1.73
N THR A 295 12.69 -2.60 -2.63
CA THR A 295 12.96 -3.82 -3.40
C THR A 295 13.37 -5.01 -2.53
N SER A 296 14.06 -4.77 -1.41
CA SER A 296 14.50 -5.86 -0.51
C SER A 296 13.37 -6.59 0.23
N LEU A 297 12.13 -6.06 0.20
CA LEU A 297 10.95 -6.79 0.66
C LEU A 297 10.65 -8.00 -0.25
N ARG A 298 10.86 -7.85 -1.57
CA ARG A 298 10.74 -8.98 -2.50
C ARG A 298 11.80 -10.04 -2.21
N ASP A 299 13.03 -9.62 -1.97
CA ASP A 299 14.12 -10.54 -1.60
C ASP A 299 13.84 -11.25 -0.27
N PHE A 300 13.29 -10.54 0.72
CA PHE A 300 12.87 -11.13 1.99
C PHE A 300 11.85 -12.24 1.78
N LEU A 301 10.76 -11.95 1.07
CA LEU A 301 9.65 -12.90 0.83
C LEU A 301 10.07 -14.11 -0.02
N THR A 302 11.14 -14.00 -0.81
CA THR A 302 11.58 -15.05 -1.74
C THR A 302 12.80 -15.86 -1.26
N ILE A 303 13.26 -15.64 -0.02
CA ILE A 303 14.37 -16.38 0.61
C ILE A 303 13.89 -16.96 1.94
N GLU A 304 13.84 -18.30 2.04
CA GLU A 304 13.26 -19.03 3.18
C GLU A 304 13.94 -18.72 4.51
N SER A 305 15.28 -18.71 4.51
CA SER A 305 16.08 -18.42 5.72
C SER A 305 15.88 -17.01 6.27
N ARG A 306 15.29 -16.11 5.49
CA ARG A 306 14.98 -14.72 5.89
C ARG A 306 13.55 -14.56 6.37
N SER A 307 12.59 -15.08 5.62
CA SER A 307 11.17 -14.81 5.84
C SER A 307 10.45 -15.82 6.72
N GLY A 308 11.05 -16.99 6.96
CA GLY A 308 10.46 -18.04 7.80
C GLY A 308 9.01 -18.35 7.39
N PRO A 309 8.00 -18.09 8.24
CA PRO A 309 6.60 -18.37 7.91
C PRO A 309 6.05 -17.54 6.74
N PHE A 310 6.70 -16.43 6.38
CA PHE A 310 6.27 -15.57 5.26
C PHE A 310 6.93 -15.94 3.93
N PHE A 311 7.73 -17.01 3.89
CA PHE A 311 8.41 -17.45 2.68
C PHE A 311 7.42 -17.82 1.58
N VAL A 312 7.70 -17.30 0.39
CA VAL A 312 6.94 -17.56 -0.84
C VAL A 312 7.79 -18.49 -1.71
N PRO A 313 7.46 -19.78 -1.79
CA PRO A 313 8.26 -20.74 -2.54
C PRO A 313 8.19 -20.50 -4.05
N ARG A 314 9.20 -20.98 -4.78
CA ARG A 314 9.25 -20.85 -6.24
C ARG A 314 8.13 -21.64 -6.93
N SER A 315 7.64 -22.71 -6.29
CA SER A 315 6.49 -23.49 -6.74
C SER A 315 5.21 -22.64 -6.89
N PHE A 316 5.10 -21.51 -6.19
CA PHE A 316 3.97 -20.59 -6.33
C PHE A 316 3.80 -20.04 -7.77
N HIS A 317 4.87 -20.01 -8.58
CA HIS A 317 4.75 -19.69 -10.01
C HIS A 317 3.82 -20.65 -10.75
N LEU A 318 3.64 -21.88 -10.27
CA LEU A 318 2.68 -22.81 -10.84
C LEU A 318 1.26 -22.30 -10.64
N ARG A 319 0.94 -21.86 -9.43
CA ARG A 319 -0.36 -21.28 -9.10
C ARG A 319 -0.62 -20.01 -9.89
N LEU A 320 0.37 -19.13 -10.00
CA LEU A 320 0.29 -17.93 -10.85
C LEU A 320 0.09 -18.26 -12.32
N SER A 321 0.77 -19.27 -12.85
CA SER A 321 0.59 -19.68 -14.23
C SER A 321 -0.82 -20.22 -14.48
N TYR A 322 -1.41 -20.92 -13.51
CA TYR A 322 -2.80 -21.38 -13.60
C TYR A 322 -3.77 -20.21 -13.60
N TYR A 323 -3.65 -19.29 -12.64
CA TYR A 323 -4.49 -18.09 -12.56
C TYR A 323 -4.37 -17.21 -13.81
N SER A 324 -3.14 -17.02 -14.29
CA SER A 324 -2.85 -16.32 -15.54
C SER A 324 -3.51 -17.00 -16.74
N PHE A 325 -3.48 -18.33 -16.79
CA PHE A 325 -4.10 -19.11 -17.86
C PHE A 325 -5.62 -19.02 -17.83
N THR A 326 -6.25 -19.06 -16.64
CA THR A 326 -7.71 -18.93 -16.52
C THR A 326 -8.16 -17.53 -16.91
N SER A 327 -7.52 -16.48 -16.39
CA SER A 327 -7.88 -15.10 -16.72
C SER A 327 -7.69 -14.79 -18.22
N ALA A 328 -6.66 -15.37 -18.87
CA ALA A 328 -6.46 -15.21 -20.31
C ALA A 328 -7.59 -15.81 -21.18
N LEU A 329 -8.43 -16.68 -20.61
CA LEU A 329 -9.58 -17.30 -21.31
C LEU A 329 -10.89 -16.51 -21.12
N GLU A 330 -10.94 -15.57 -20.17
CA GLU A 330 -12.20 -14.93 -19.76
C GLU A 330 -12.62 -13.74 -20.65
N ASP A 331 -11.79 -13.28 -21.60
CA ASP A 331 -12.10 -12.26 -22.64
C ASP A 331 -12.86 -11.03 -22.11
N ASN A 332 -12.37 -10.48 -20.99
CA ASN A 332 -12.96 -9.35 -20.25
C ASN A 332 -12.28 -8.00 -20.55
N GLU A 333 -11.23 -7.96 -21.37
CA GLU A 333 -10.39 -6.79 -21.67
C GLU A 333 -9.84 -6.08 -20.40
N ASP A 334 -9.45 -6.84 -19.38
CA ASP A 334 -8.95 -6.31 -18.10
C ASP A 334 -7.44 -6.54 -17.86
N TRP A 335 -6.94 -6.01 -16.73
CA TRP A 335 -5.53 -6.12 -16.33
C TRP A 335 -5.10 -7.57 -16.01
N ALA A 336 -5.99 -8.40 -15.48
CA ALA A 336 -5.69 -9.78 -15.14
C ALA A 336 -5.56 -10.63 -16.42
N GLU A 337 -6.42 -10.40 -17.40
CA GLU A 337 -6.33 -11.00 -18.73
C GLU A 337 -5.06 -10.54 -19.47
N TYR A 338 -4.78 -9.23 -19.48
CA TYR A 338 -3.55 -8.70 -20.07
C TYR A 338 -2.33 -9.35 -19.43
N TYR A 339 -2.28 -9.42 -18.09
CA TYR A 339 -1.20 -10.09 -17.38
C TYR A 339 -1.12 -11.57 -17.78
N GLY A 340 -2.25 -12.26 -17.82
CA GLY A 340 -2.36 -13.66 -18.18
C GLY A 340 -1.78 -13.99 -19.56
N LYS A 341 -2.14 -13.18 -20.57
CA LYS A 341 -1.67 -13.32 -21.96
C LYS A 341 -0.15 -13.08 -22.08
N ASN A 342 0.43 -12.19 -21.27
CA ASN A 342 1.83 -11.79 -21.41
C ASN A 342 2.80 -12.60 -20.51
N PHE A 343 2.37 -13.05 -19.33
CA PHE A 343 3.29 -13.58 -18.31
C PHE A 343 3.05 -15.05 -17.92
N SER A 344 1.97 -15.70 -18.36
CA SER A 344 1.69 -17.12 -18.06
C SER A 344 2.85 -18.05 -18.41
N HIS A 345 3.43 -17.90 -19.60
CA HIS A 345 4.59 -18.69 -20.03
C HIS A 345 5.87 -18.40 -19.23
N GLN A 346 6.07 -17.15 -18.79
CA GLN A 346 7.22 -16.78 -17.97
C GLN A 346 7.17 -17.47 -16.60
N HIS A 347 5.99 -17.54 -15.99
CA HIS A 347 5.80 -18.29 -14.76
C HIS A 347 6.05 -19.79 -14.93
N LEU A 348 5.61 -20.41 -16.03
CA LEU A 348 5.93 -21.82 -16.32
C LEU A 348 7.44 -22.04 -16.49
N ARG A 349 8.15 -21.12 -17.15
CA ARG A 349 9.63 -21.21 -17.30
C ARG A 349 10.34 -21.11 -15.95
N SER A 350 9.81 -20.33 -15.01
CA SER A 350 10.36 -20.20 -13.66
C SER A 350 10.31 -21.50 -12.84
N LEU A 351 9.61 -22.55 -13.32
CA LEU A 351 9.50 -23.87 -12.69
C LEU A 351 10.58 -24.88 -13.12
N THR A 352 11.42 -24.55 -14.10
CA THR A 352 12.43 -25.46 -14.68
C THR A 352 13.48 -26.01 -13.69
N SER A 353 13.54 -25.47 -12.47
CA SER A 353 14.46 -25.87 -11.41
C SER A 353 13.75 -26.25 -10.09
N VAL A 354 12.43 -26.43 -10.12
CA VAL A 354 11.63 -26.75 -8.92
C VAL A 354 11.55 -28.28 -8.73
N GLU A 355 11.62 -28.74 -7.49
CA GLU A 355 11.49 -30.15 -7.17
C GLU A 355 10.07 -30.68 -7.48
N ALA A 356 9.97 -31.95 -7.86
CA ALA A 356 8.71 -32.54 -8.31
C ALA A 356 7.65 -32.61 -7.19
N CYS A 357 8.06 -32.78 -5.93
CA CYS A 357 7.16 -32.85 -4.79
C CYS A 357 6.44 -31.52 -4.55
N ASP A 358 7.17 -30.40 -4.61
CA ASP A 358 6.58 -29.06 -4.44
C ASP A 358 5.55 -28.72 -5.51
N LEU A 359 5.73 -29.26 -6.73
CA LEU A 359 4.77 -29.10 -7.83
C LEU A 359 3.51 -29.95 -7.61
N ILE A 360 3.63 -31.12 -6.98
CA ILE A 360 2.48 -31.99 -6.68
C ILE A 360 1.59 -31.32 -5.63
N ASP A 361 2.17 -30.77 -4.57
CA ASP A 361 1.42 -30.09 -3.52
C ASP A 361 0.66 -28.87 -4.07
N GLU A 362 1.29 -28.09 -4.95
CA GLU A 362 0.62 -26.97 -5.62
C GLU A 362 -0.51 -27.44 -6.56
N VAL A 363 -0.32 -28.56 -7.26
CA VAL A 363 -1.36 -29.14 -8.13
C VAL A 363 -2.57 -29.63 -7.32
N GLU A 364 -2.34 -30.29 -6.19
CA GLU A 364 -3.42 -30.68 -5.29
C GLU A 364 -4.11 -29.45 -4.68
N HIS A 365 -3.36 -28.39 -4.38
CA HIS A 365 -3.95 -27.13 -3.92
C HIS A 365 -4.85 -26.48 -4.98
N ILE A 366 -4.42 -26.45 -6.24
CA ILE A 366 -5.22 -25.96 -7.37
C ILE A 366 -6.50 -26.80 -7.52
N LYS A 367 -6.39 -28.13 -7.42
CA LYS A 367 -7.56 -29.02 -7.48
C LYS A 367 -8.54 -28.79 -6.33
N ALA A 368 -8.05 -28.64 -5.11
CA ALA A 368 -8.88 -28.45 -3.93
C ALA A 368 -9.68 -27.14 -3.95
N ARG A 369 -9.18 -26.12 -4.66
CA ARG A 369 -9.89 -24.85 -4.88
C ARG A 369 -10.95 -24.90 -5.97
N GLN A 370 -10.97 -25.93 -6.82
CA GLN A 370 -12.03 -26.10 -7.80
C GLN A 370 -13.28 -26.64 -7.10
N SER A 371 -14.37 -25.88 -7.16
CA SER A 371 -15.67 -26.41 -6.75
C SER A 371 -16.01 -27.62 -7.62
N LEU A 372 -16.71 -28.61 -7.05
CA LEU A 372 -17.15 -29.81 -7.77
C LEU A 372 -18.11 -29.50 -8.94
N SER A 373 -18.55 -28.24 -9.13
CA SER A 373 -19.59 -27.85 -10.08
C SER A 373 -19.22 -26.71 -11.05
N VAL A 374 -17.99 -26.20 -11.07
CA VAL A 374 -17.56 -25.16 -12.05
C VAL A 374 -16.49 -25.74 -12.98
N ASP A 375 -16.63 -25.45 -14.27
CA ASP A 375 -15.96 -26.07 -15.42
C ASP A 375 -14.56 -26.63 -15.16
N ARG A 376 -14.41 -27.96 -15.28
CA ARG A 376 -13.10 -28.65 -15.22
C ARG A 376 -12.22 -28.41 -16.46
N LEU A 377 -12.78 -27.76 -17.48
CA LEU A 377 -12.14 -27.57 -18.78
C LEU A 377 -10.85 -26.72 -18.70
N PRO A 378 -10.81 -25.56 -18.00
CA PRO A 378 -9.60 -24.74 -17.90
C PRO A 378 -8.49 -25.45 -17.15
N TYR A 379 -8.82 -26.30 -16.17
CA TYR A 379 -7.82 -27.07 -15.44
C TYR A 379 -7.15 -28.14 -16.29
N HIS A 380 -7.93 -28.92 -17.03
CA HIS A 380 -7.37 -29.97 -17.89
C HIS A 380 -6.61 -29.35 -19.07
N ALA A 381 -7.12 -28.26 -19.64
CA ALA A 381 -6.43 -27.48 -20.66
C ALA A 381 -5.10 -26.92 -20.13
N PHE A 382 -5.08 -26.39 -18.91
CA PHE A 382 -3.86 -25.92 -18.26
C PHE A 382 -2.83 -27.04 -18.07
N LEU A 383 -3.22 -28.21 -17.55
CA LEU A 383 -2.32 -29.36 -17.39
C LEU A 383 -1.74 -29.84 -18.73
N CYS A 384 -2.54 -29.82 -19.80
CA CYS A 384 -2.05 -30.12 -21.14
C CYS A 384 -1.02 -29.08 -21.59
N THR A 385 -1.30 -27.79 -21.44
CA THR A 385 -0.36 -26.69 -21.77
C THR A 385 0.96 -26.83 -21.02
N MET A 386 0.90 -27.10 -19.71
CA MET A 386 2.07 -27.41 -18.89
C MET A 386 2.91 -28.57 -19.45
N PHE A 387 2.25 -29.68 -19.83
CA PHE A 387 2.94 -30.83 -20.40
C PHE A 387 3.64 -30.47 -21.71
N PHE A 388 2.93 -29.80 -22.64
CA PHE A 388 3.52 -29.38 -23.90
C PHE A 388 4.70 -28.42 -23.70
N CYS A 389 4.57 -27.44 -22.80
CA CYS A 389 5.66 -26.54 -22.44
C CYS A 389 6.89 -27.30 -21.90
N SER A 390 6.68 -28.33 -21.07
CA SER A 390 7.79 -29.15 -20.53
C SER A 390 8.53 -29.94 -21.61
N ILE A 391 7.84 -30.37 -22.67
CA ILE A 391 8.43 -31.08 -23.81
C ILE A 391 9.23 -30.09 -24.68
N VAL A 392 8.67 -28.91 -24.96
CA VAL A 392 9.26 -27.93 -25.87
C VAL A 392 10.54 -27.30 -25.31
N TRP A 393 10.66 -27.15 -23.99
CA TRP A 393 11.81 -26.47 -23.37
C TRP A 393 13.03 -27.35 -23.04
N ASN A 394 13.03 -28.65 -23.41
CA ASN A 394 14.18 -29.56 -23.26
C ASN A 394 14.83 -29.59 -21.84
N ASN A 395 14.06 -29.23 -20.82
CA ASN A 395 14.41 -29.37 -19.41
C ASN A 395 13.13 -29.82 -18.71
N PRO A 396 12.85 -31.14 -18.65
CA PRO A 396 11.76 -31.58 -17.83
C PRO A 396 12.14 -31.18 -16.39
N PRO A 397 11.28 -30.44 -15.64
CA PRO A 397 11.26 -30.64 -14.19
C PRO A 397 11.15 -32.16 -13.96
N ASN A 398 11.54 -32.70 -12.81
CA ASN A 398 11.54 -34.15 -12.51
C ASN A 398 10.10 -34.79 -12.51
N LEU A 399 9.31 -34.55 -13.56
CA LEU A 399 7.90 -34.86 -13.82
C LEU A 399 7.71 -36.30 -14.30
N GLY A 400 8.79 -37.08 -14.44
CA GLY A 400 8.69 -38.51 -14.78
C GLY A 400 7.80 -39.27 -13.80
N SER A 401 7.79 -38.89 -12.51
CA SER A 401 6.85 -39.41 -11.51
C SER A 401 5.46 -38.74 -11.55
N PHE A 402 5.40 -37.46 -11.91
CA PHE A 402 4.18 -36.65 -12.04
C PHE A 402 3.22 -37.22 -13.10
N PHE A 403 3.74 -37.61 -14.26
CA PHE A 403 2.93 -38.19 -15.33
C PHE A 403 2.47 -39.61 -15.04
N VAL A 404 3.19 -40.39 -14.22
CA VAL A 404 2.75 -41.73 -13.81
C VAL A 404 1.53 -41.65 -12.88
N HIS A 405 1.43 -40.60 -12.05
CA HIS A 405 0.27 -40.38 -11.18
C HIS A 405 -0.95 -39.89 -11.97
N THR A 406 -0.78 -38.93 -12.89
CA THR A 406 -1.89 -38.46 -13.75
C THR A 406 -2.37 -39.54 -14.72
N HIS A 407 -1.48 -40.39 -15.27
CA HIS A 407 -1.88 -41.50 -16.14
C HIS A 407 -2.69 -42.59 -15.40
N ARG A 408 -2.48 -42.76 -14.08
CA ARG A 408 -3.32 -43.59 -13.21
C ARG A 408 -4.73 -43.02 -13.04
N VAL A 409 -4.86 -41.69 -12.93
CA VAL A 409 -6.15 -41.00 -12.86
C VAL A 409 -6.93 -41.16 -14.18
N TYR A 410 -6.26 -41.03 -15.33
CA TYR A 410 -6.90 -41.26 -16.65
C TYR A 410 -7.37 -42.72 -16.85
N ARG A 411 -6.65 -43.72 -16.32
CA ARG A 411 -7.12 -45.13 -16.35
C ARG A 411 -8.32 -45.40 -15.46
N THR A 412 -8.50 -44.64 -14.38
CA THR A 412 -9.61 -44.84 -13.44
C THR A 412 -10.91 -44.26 -13.98
N ILE A 413 -10.83 -43.18 -14.77
CA ILE A 413 -11.99 -42.56 -15.44
C ILE A 413 -12.39 -43.33 -16.72
N GLY A 414 -11.43 -43.92 -17.45
CA GLY A 414 -11.71 -44.75 -18.62
C GLY A 414 -12.26 -46.15 -18.31
N ALA A 415 -12.20 -46.61 -17.05
CA ALA A 415 -12.70 -47.93 -16.63
C ALA A 415 -14.12 -47.88 -16.02
N SER A 416 -14.65 -46.70 -15.69
CA SER A 416 -16.00 -46.55 -15.13
C SER A 416 -17.07 -46.11 -16.15
N SER A 417 -16.71 -45.95 -17.43
CA SER A 417 -17.64 -45.62 -18.54
C SER A 417 -17.82 -46.77 -19.53
N GLY A 418 -17.47 -48.00 -19.13
CA GLY A 418 -17.55 -49.18 -19.98
C GLY A 418 -17.92 -50.44 -19.20
N MET A 419 -19.06 -50.44 -18.50
CA MET A 419 -19.89 -51.62 -18.25
C MET A 419 -21.18 -51.24 -17.50
N SER A 420 -22.29 -51.81 -17.99
CA SER A 420 -23.74 -51.61 -17.67
C SER A 420 -24.38 -50.30 -18.09
#